data_AF-A0AAW5TJF9-F1
#
_entry.id   AF-A0AAW5TJF9-F1
#
_cell.length_a   1.000
_cell.length_b   1.000
_cell.length_c   1.000
_cell.angle_alpha   90.00
_cell.angle_beta   90.00
_cell.angle_gamma   90.00
#
_symmetry.space_group_name_H-M   'P 1'
#
loop_
_entity.id
_entity.type
_entity.pdbx_description
1 polymer ?
#
loop_
_entity_poly.entity_id
_entity_poly.type
_entity_poly.pdbx_seq_one_letter_code
_entity_poly.pdbx_strand_id
1 'polypeptide(L)'
;PTEIPAHLRDFFTTRLELRLADPYDSHAPHRRAATVPVGCPGRGITPAGEHFLLATTRPRPDSLGPHPDSPGVGQGDLLAEIRVAWSGPPAPQLWELPTHLDYQ
;
A
#
# COMPACT_ATOMS: atom_id res chain seq x y z
N PRO A 1 10.39 -18.91 10.71
CA PRO A 1 9.39 -18.05 11.39
C PRO A 1 8.69 -17.13 10.40
N THR A 2 7.37 -17.22 10.28
CA THR A 2 6.58 -16.29 9.45
C THR A 2 6.72 -14.89 10.04
N GLU A 3 6.96 -13.87 9.20
CA GLU A 3 7.15 -12.47 9.66
C GLU A 3 5.96 -11.94 10.46
N ILE A 4 4.75 -12.44 10.17
CA ILE A 4 3.52 -12.09 10.88
C ILE A 4 3.09 -13.27 11.76
N PRO A 5 2.96 -13.07 13.09
CA PRO A 5 2.42 -14.07 14.00
C PRO A 5 1.02 -14.54 13.60
N ALA A 6 0.72 -15.83 13.79
CA ALA A 6 -0.56 -16.42 13.40
C ALA A 6 -1.79 -15.71 13.97
N HIS A 7 -1.72 -15.30 15.25
CA HIS A 7 -2.82 -14.61 15.91
C HIS A 7 -3.14 -13.23 15.32
N LEU A 8 -2.14 -12.50 14.79
CA LEU A 8 -2.37 -11.22 14.12
C LEU A 8 -2.86 -11.41 12.69
N ARG A 9 -2.37 -12.45 12.03
CA ARG A 9 -2.68 -12.72 10.63
C ARG A 9 -4.19 -12.83 10.40
N ASP A 10 -4.93 -13.47 11.31
CA ASP A 10 -6.35 -13.76 11.13
C ASP A 10 -7.23 -12.50 11.12
N PHE A 11 -6.75 -11.37 11.65
CA PHE A 11 -7.49 -10.09 11.68
C PHE A 11 -7.49 -9.36 10.33
N PHE A 12 -6.60 -9.68 9.39
CA PHE A 12 -6.56 -8.99 8.11
C PHE A 12 -7.63 -9.53 7.15
N THR A 13 -8.80 -8.88 7.08
CA THR A 13 -9.88 -9.28 6.16
C THR A 13 -9.50 -9.09 4.69
N THR A 14 -8.90 -7.95 4.37
CA THR A 14 -8.41 -7.65 3.01
C THR A 14 -6.92 -7.90 2.94
N ARG A 15 -6.48 -8.72 1.97
CA ARG A 15 -5.07 -9.04 1.75
C ARG A 15 -4.70 -8.78 0.29
N LEU A 16 -3.65 -7.99 0.12
CA LEU A 16 -3.05 -7.71 -1.18
C LEU A 16 -1.65 -8.33 -1.17
N GLU A 17 -1.49 -9.46 -1.84
CA GLU A 17 -0.21 -10.16 -1.92
C GLU A 17 0.53 -9.72 -3.19
N LEU A 18 1.70 -9.12 -3.05
CA LEU A 18 2.59 -8.82 -4.18
C LEU A 18 3.41 -10.06 -4.54
N ARG A 19 4.21 -10.00 -5.61
CA ARG A 19 5.14 -11.09 -5.95
C ARG A 19 6.07 -11.43 -4.79
N LEU A 20 5.80 -12.55 -4.10
CA LEU A 20 6.67 -13.14 -3.08
C LEU A 20 7.79 -13.93 -3.73
N ALA A 21 8.99 -13.97 -3.14
CA ALA A 21 10.12 -14.72 -3.68
C ALA A 21 9.80 -16.22 -3.86
N ASP A 22 9.22 -16.84 -2.82
CA ASP A 22 8.76 -18.23 -2.82
C ASP A 22 7.22 -18.30 -2.94
N PRO A 23 6.67 -18.95 -3.99
CA PRO A 23 5.23 -19.18 -4.11
C PRO A 23 4.63 -20.11 -3.04
N TYR A 24 5.42 -20.85 -2.25
CA TYR A 24 4.89 -21.67 -1.16
C TYR A 24 4.54 -20.87 0.10
N ASP A 25 5.12 -19.68 0.24
CA ASP A 25 4.78 -18.75 1.32
C ASP A 25 3.51 -17.94 1.01
N SER A 26 2.97 -18.08 -0.20
CA SER A 26 1.73 -17.43 -0.64
C SER A 26 0.51 -17.97 0.11
N HIS A 27 -0.39 -17.06 0.46
CA HIS A 27 -1.72 -17.42 0.95
C HIS A 27 -2.69 -17.77 -0.18
N ALA A 28 -2.45 -17.27 -1.40
CA ALA A 28 -3.12 -17.75 -2.60
C ALA A 28 -2.60 -19.14 -3.00
N PRO A 29 -3.30 -19.90 -3.86
CA PRO A 29 -2.81 -21.18 -4.36
C PRO A 29 -1.42 -21.04 -5.00
N HIS A 30 -0.41 -21.74 -4.49
CA HIS A 30 1.01 -21.63 -4.91
C HIS A 30 1.20 -21.67 -6.44
N ARG A 31 0.43 -22.51 -7.16
CA ARG A 31 0.48 -22.58 -8.63
C ARG A 31 0.08 -21.26 -9.31
N ARG A 32 -0.87 -20.54 -8.72
CA ARG A 32 -1.31 -19.23 -9.21
C ARG A 32 -0.31 -18.15 -8.81
N ALA A 33 0.19 -18.16 -7.57
CA ALA A 33 1.21 -17.21 -7.11
C ALA A 33 2.49 -17.27 -7.96
N ALA A 34 2.87 -18.48 -8.40
CA ALA A 34 4.01 -18.68 -9.31
C ALA A 34 3.85 -17.99 -10.68
N THR A 35 2.62 -17.66 -11.10
CA THR A 35 2.35 -16.98 -12.39
C THR A 35 2.48 -15.47 -12.32
N VAL A 36 2.68 -14.89 -11.13
CA VAL A 36 2.84 -13.43 -10.98
C VAL A 36 4.19 -13.01 -11.60
N PRO A 37 4.21 -12.03 -12.53
CA PRO A 37 5.43 -11.62 -13.22
C PRO A 37 6.54 -11.13 -12.29
N VAL A 38 7.78 -11.55 -12.58
CA VAL A 38 8.99 -11.09 -11.88
C VAL A 38 9.46 -9.77 -12.47
N GLY A 39 9.95 -8.86 -11.63
CA GLY A 39 10.49 -7.56 -12.09
C GLY A 39 9.42 -6.55 -12.52
N CYS A 40 8.15 -6.79 -12.21
CA CYS A 40 7.04 -5.86 -12.46
C CYS A 40 6.49 -5.33 -11.12
N PRO A 41 6.99 -4.19 -10.60
CA PRO A 41 6.52 -3.61 -9.35
C PRO A 41 5.01 -3.33 -9.36
N GLY A 42 4.35 -3.53 -8.22
CA GLY A 42 2.91 -3.34 -8.08
C GLY A 42 2.04 -4.48 -8.63
N ARG A 43 2.62 -5.51 -9.27
CA ARG A 43 1.90 -6.74 -9.62
C ARG A 43 1.73 -7.63 -8.41
N GLY A 44 0.55 -8.23 -8.30
CA GLY A 44 0.21 -9.14 -7.22
C GLY A 44 -0.94 -10.07 -7.55
N ILE A 45 -1.36 -10.83 -6.54
CA ILE A 45 -2.43 -11.80 -6.61
C ILE A 45 -3.41 -11.65 -5.44
N THR A 46 -4.71 -11.80 -5.73
CA THR A 46 -5.75 -11.83 -4.70
C THR A 46 -5.80 -13.21 -4.03
N PRO A 47 -6.43 -13.35 -2.84
CA PRO A 47 -6.67 -14.66 -2.24
C PRO A 47 -7.46 -15.62 -3.14
N ALA A 48 -8.27 -15.08 -4.06
CA ALA A 48 -9.01 -15.85 -5.07
C ALA A 48 -8.13 -16.31 -6.26
N GLY A 49 -6.87 -15.88 -6.32
CA GLY A 49 -5.93 -16.22 -7.39
C GLY A 49 -5.99 -15.32 -8.62
N GLU A 50 -6.60 -14.13 -8.51
CA GLU A 50 -6.71 -13.16 -9.61
C GLU A 50 -5.52 -12.21 -9.63
N HIS A 51 -5.03 -11.86 -10.81
CA HIS A 51 -3.92 -10.90 -10.93
C HIS A 51 -4.43 -9.48 -10.77
N PHE A 52 -3.69 -8.66 -10.02
CA PHE A 52 -3.94 -7.22 -9.93
C PHE A 52 -2.67 -6.40 -10.22
N LEU A 53 -2.87 -5.11 -10.46
CA LEU A 53 -1.82 -4.10 -10.55
C LEU A 53 -2.21 -2.91 -9.67
N LEU A 54 -1.31 -2.51 -8.76
CA LEU A 54 -1.53 -1.32 -7.94
C LEU A 54 -1.58 -0.07 -8.82
N ALA A 55 -2.67 0.69 -8.67
CA ALA A 55 -2.81 1.97 -9.34
C ALA A 55 -1.86 3.01 -8.73
N THR A 56 -1.20 3.79 -9.58
CA THR A 56 -0.41 4.95 -9.17
C THR A 56 -1.31 6.17 -9.08
N THR A 57 -1.11 7.02 -8.07
CA THR A 57 -1.91 8.21 -7.78
C THR A 57 -1.64 9.40 -8.70
N ARG A 58 -1.03 9.21 -9.87
CA ARG A 58 -0.75 10.32 -10.79
C ARG A 58 -2.04 10.84 -11.43
N PRO A 59 -2.33 12.14 -11.33
CA PRO A 59 -3.46 12.72 -12.05
C PRO A 59 -3.10 12.78 -13.54
N ARG A 60 -3.88 12.06 -14.36
CA ARG A 60 -4.00 12.16 -15.84
C ARG A 60 -2.92 11.45 -16.71
N PRO A 61 -3.30 10.86 -17.87
CA PRO A 61 -2.53 9.81 -18.54
C PRO A 61 -1.50 10.29 -19.57
N ASP A 62 -1.09 11.56 -19.56
CA ASP A 62 -0.27 12.11 -20.67
C ASP A 62 1.22 12.18 -20.39
N SER A 63 1.77 11.09 -19.84
CA SER A 63 3.20 10.84 -19.98
C SER A 63 3.45 9.36 -20.15
N LEU A 64 4.07 9.01 -21.27
CA LEU A 64 4.66 7.71 -21.50
C LEU A 64 5.53 7.32 -20.30
N GLY A 65 5.19 6.17 -19.71
CA GLY A 65 6.08 5.30 -18.93
C GLY A 65 6.64 5.87 -17.62
N PRO A 66 6.33 5.28 -16.46
CA PRO A 66 7.13 5.51 -15.27
C PRO A 66 8.50 4.85 -15.44
N HIS A 67 9.57 5.62 -15.28
CA HIS A 67 10.85 5.06 -14.84
C HIS A 67 10.67 4.69 -13.37
N PRO A 68 11.06 3.48 -12.91
CA PRO A 68 10.91 3.06 -11.51
C PRO A 68 11.62 3.96 -10.48
N ASP A 69 12.48 4.87 -10.93
CA ASP A 69 13.32 5.74 -10.09
C ASP A 69 12.86 7.21 -10.06
N SER A 70 11.76 7.55 -10.72
CA SER A 70 11.25 8.93 -10.68
C SER A 70 10.45 9.16 -9.40
N PRO A 71 10.91 10.06 -8.49
CA PRO A 71 10.15 10.40 -7.30
C PRO A 71 8.78 10.94 -7.71
N GLY A 72 7.74 10.57 -6.96
CA GLY A 72 6.34 10.82 -7.31
C GLY A 72 5.97 12.30 -7.40
N VAL A 73 6.21 12.91 -8.56
CA VAL A 73 5.82 14.31 -8.87
C VAL A 73 4.29 14.51 -8.91
N GLY A 74 3.47 13.46 -8.74
CA GLY A 74 2.01 13.54 -8.80
C GLY A 74 1.24 13.48 -7.47
N GLN A 75 1.89 13.21 -6.33
CA GLN A 75 1.16 13.02 -5.06
C GLN A 75 0.77 14.35 -4.39
N GLY A 76 1.58 15.41 -4.55
CA GLY A 76 1.33 16.71 -3.95
C GLY A 76 0.06 17.38 -4.46
N ASP A 77 -0.18 17.32 -5.77
CA ASP A 77 -1.34 17.95 -6.42
C ASP A 77 -2.66 17.33 -5.98
N LEU A 78 -2.73 15.98 -5.94
CA LEU A 78 -3.92 15.27 -5.48
C LEU A 78 -4.25 15.58 -4.01
N LEU A 79 -3.22 15.64 -3.15
CA LEU A 79 -3.43 15.97 -1.74
C LEU A 79 -3.93 17.41 -1.54
N ALA A 80 -3.43 18.37 -2.34
CA ALA A 80 -3.90 19.75 -2.32
C ALA A 80 -5.38 19.83 -2.75
N GLU A 81 -5.75 19.13 -3.83
CA GLU A 81 -7.13 19.05 -4.32
C GLU A 81 -8.07 18.46 -3.27
N ILE A 82 -7.70 17.32 -2.67
CA ILE A 82 -8.48 16.68 -1.59
C ILE A 82 -8.66 17.63 -0.40
N ARG A 83 -7.60 18.35 -0.01
CA ARG A 83 -7.65 19.31 1.10
C ARG A 83 -8.58 20.48 0.83
N VAL A 84 -8.57 21.02 -0.39
CA VAL A 84 -9.49 22.12 -0.78
C VAL A 84 -10.94 21.63 -0.86
N ALA A 85 -11.17 20.39 -1.30
CA ALA A 85 -12.50 19.82 -1.43
C ALA A 85 -13.13 19.36 -0.09
N TRP A 86 -12.33 19.15 0.96
CA TRP A 86 -12.82 18.64 2.24
C TRP A 86 -13.27 19.76 3.19
N SER A 87 -14.57 19.83 3.47
CA SER A 87 -15.16 20.84 4.37
C SER A 87 -15.39 20.34 5.81
N GLY A 88 -15.05 19.09 6.11
CA GLY A 88 -15.26 18.49 7.44
C GLY A 88 -14.12 18.79 8.42
N PRO A 89 -14.28 18.42 9.71
CA PRO A 89 -13.17 18.49 10.66
C PRO A 89 -12.01 17.60 10.20
N PRO A 90 -10.76 17.98 10.52
CA PRO A 90 -9.60 17.13 10.25
C PRO A 90 -9.61 15.89 11.15
N ALA A 91 -8.79 14.89 10.80
CA ALA A 91 -8.59 13.72 11.65
C ALA A 91 -8.05 14.13 13.04
N PRO A 92 -8.55 13.52 14.13
CA PRO A 92 -8.05 13.78 15.48
C PRO A 92 -6.53 13.59 15.56
N GLN A 93 -5.85 14.52 16.21
CA GLN A 93 -4.41 14.41 16.43
C GLN A 93 -4.11 13.42 17.56
N LEU A 94 -2.97 12.74 17.48
CA LEU A 94 -2.48 11.93 18.58
C LEU A 94 -2.05 12.84 19.73
N TRP A 95 -2.42 12.48 20.96
CA TRP A 95 -1.90 13.19 22.14
C TRP A 95 -0.47 12.77 22.41
N GLU A 96 0.44 13.72 22.28
CA GLU A 96 1.84 13.53 22.60
C GLU A 96 2.13 14.01 24.02
N LEU A 97 3.08 13.34 24.67
CA LEU A 97 3.58 13.80 25.95
C LEU A 97 4.33 15.12 25.73
N PRO A 98 4.04 16.18 26.50
CA PRO A 98 4.78 17.44 26.41
C PRO A 98 6.28 17.23 26.66
N THR A 99 7.13 17.87 25.85
CA THR A 99 8.60 17.84 26.03
C THR A 99 9.05 18.53 27.31
N HIS A 100 8.23 19.43 27.85
CA HIS A 100 8.43 20.07 29.14
C HIS A 100 7.15 20.00 29.94
N LEU A 101 7.27 19.66 31.23
CA LEU A 101 6.16 19.66 32.17
C LEU A 101 6.58 20.50 33.38
N ASP A 102 6.04 21.72 33.45
CA ASP A 102 6.24 22.58 34.61
C ASP A 102 5.46 22.02 35.80
N TYR A 103 6.17 21.77 36.90
CA TYR A 103 5.57 21.34 38.17
C TYR A 103 5.33 22.57 39.05
N GLN A 104 4.10 22.75 39.54
CA GLN A 104 3.70 23.78 40.51
C GLN A 104 3.70 23.19 41.92
#